data_AF-A0A0F2R2M1-F1
#
_entry.id   AF-A0A0F2R2M1-F1
#
_cell.length_a   1.000
_cell.length_b   1.000
_cell.length_c   1.000
_cell.angle_alpha   90.00
_cell.angle_beta   90.00
_cell.angle_gamma   90.00
#
_symmetry.space_group_name_H-M   'P 1'
#
loop_
_entity.id
_entity.type
_entity.pdbx_description
1 polymer ?
#
loop_
_entity_poly.entity_id
_entity_poly.type
_entity_poly.pdbx_seq_one_letter_code
_entity_poly.pdbx_strand_id
1 'polypeptide(L)'
;MATWWVLNANVLNTSTCPTILFNVEVSEGLDREALMKGFRGVVHAHLPIDFYPRALSAVASGELWYPRKVLAQHFLSENMPYRKLLEKNSLLTEREKEILRMLSSGKSNQQIADYLSISQHTVKNHAYNIFKKLNVSNRLEAALWLSNHI
;
A
#
# COMPACT_ATOMS: atom_id res chain seq x y z
N MET A 1 -8.28 29.97 -26.04
CA MET A 1 -9.00 30.50 -24.86
C MET A 1 -9.50 29.33 -24.04
N ALA A 2 -9.52 29.43 -22.70
CA ALA A 2 -10.11 28.47 -21.75
C ALA A 2 -9.63 27.00 -21.82
N THR A 3 -8.46 26.73 -21.23
CA THR A 3 -7.95 25.37 -20.94
C THR A 3 -8.33 24.94 -19.52
N TRP A 4 -9.49 24.31 -19.36
CA TRP A 4 -9.98 23.61 -18.16
C TRP A 4 -11.01 22.55 -18.59
N TRP A 5 -11.23 21.40 -17.96
CA TRP A 5 -10.62 20.79 -16.76
C TRP A 5 -10.26 19.31 -17.04
N VAL A 6 -8.98 18.98 -17.25
CA VAL A 6 -8.46 17.63 -16.97
C VAL A 6 -8.04 17.60 -15.51
N LEU A 7 -8.27 16.48 -14.81
CA LEU A 7 -7.96 16.26 -13.39
C LEU A 7 -6.57 16.82 -13.01
N ASN A 8 -6.55 18.03 -12.45
CA ASN A 8 -5.32 18.67 -12.01
C ASN A 8 -4.73 17.80 -10.90
N ALA A 9 -3.51 17.30 -11.09
CA ALA A 9 -3.05 16.05 -10.47
C ALA A 9 -2.97 16.01 -8.93
N ASN A 10 -3.23 17.13 -8.25
CA ASN A 10 -3.11 17.33 -6.80
C ASN A 10 -4.43 17.26 -6.00
N VAL A 11 -5.58 16.93 -6.59
CA VAL A 11 -6.81 16.72 -5.79
C VAL A 11 -6.75 15.38 -5.04
N LEU A 12 -6.18 15.42 -3.84
CA LEU A 12 -6.35 14.38 -2.82
C LEU A 12 -7.68 14.60 -2.11
N ASN A 13 -8.43 13.52 -1.84
CA ASN A 13 -9.62 13.63 -0.98
C ASN A 13 -9.19 13.83 0.48
N THR A 14 -9.15 15.08 0.94
CA THR A 14 -8.85 15.46 2.33
C THR A 14 -10.09 15.49 3.23
N SER A 15 -11.28 15.18 2.69
CA SER A 15 -12.54 15.20 3.42
C SER A 15 -12.74 13.94 4.26
N THR A 16 -13.30 14.09 5.45
CA THR A 16 -13.81 12.98 6.27
C THR A 16 -15.12 12.38 5.74
N CYS A 17 -15.77 13.07 4.78
CA CYS A 17 -17.02 12.66 4.14
C CYS A 17 -16.76 11.82 2.87
N PRO A 18 -17.59 10.80 2.56
CA PRO A 18 -17.56 10.09 1.28
C PRO A 18 -17.70 11.05 0.09
N THR A 19 -16.69 11.08 -0.78
CA THR A 19 -16.62 12.01 -1.93
C THR A 19 -16.65 11.23 -3.24
N ILE A 20 -17.46 11.67 -4.20
CA ILE A 20 -17.55 11.11 -5.56
C ILE A 20 -17.21 12.17 -6.61
N LEU A 21 -16.67 11.73 -7.74
CA LEU A 21 -16.44 12.59 -8.91
C LEU A 21 -17.62 12.48 -9.87
N PHE A 22 -18.10 13.62 -10.36
CA PHE A 22 -19.19 13.73 -11.33
C PHE A 22 -18.71 14.25 -12.67
N ASN A 23 -19.46 13.95 -13.73
CA ASN A 23 -19.23 14.41 -15.10
C ASN A 23 -17.82 14.07 -15.61
N VAL A 24 -17.31 12.89 -15.26
CA VAL A 24 -15.94 12.46 -15.59
C VAL A 24 -15.92 11.87 -17.01
N GLU A 25 -15.03 12.36 -17.87
CA GLU A 25 -14.79 11.75 -19.18
C GLU A 25 -14.20 10.34 -19.02
N VAL A 26 -14.61 9.42 -19.91
CA VAL A 26 -14.10 8.04 -19.88
C VAL A 26 -12.68 8.04 -20.43
N SER A 27 -11.69 7.77 -19.57
CA SER A 27 -10.28 7.68 -19.92
C SER A 27 -9.62 6.49 -19.23
N GLU A 28 -8.61 5.89 -19.86
CA GLU A 28 -7.95 4.69 -19.34
C GLU A 28 -7.19 4.98 -18.04
N GLY A 29 -7.37 4.13 -17.04
CA GLY A 29 -6.71 4.24 -15.73
C GLY A 29 -7.31 5.28 -14.77
N LEU A 30 -8.14 6.22 -15.25
CA LEU A 30 -8.65 7.35 -14.46
C LEU A 30 -9.45 6.90 -13.22
N ASP A 31 -10.33 5.90 -13.38
CA ASP A 31 -11.11 5.32 -12.28
C ASP A 31 -10.21 4.71 -11.19
N ARG A 32 -9.11 4.06 -11.61
CA ARG A 32 -8.13 3.44 -10.69
C ARG A 32 -7.35 4.52 -9.94
N GLU A 33 -7.01 5.62 -10.59
CA GLU A 33 -6.38 6.77 -9.97
C GLU A 33 -7.31 7.43 -8.94
N ALA A 34 -8.58 7.66 -9.30
CA ALA A 34 -9.59 8.20 -8.38
C ALA A 34 -9.77 7.30 -7.14
N LEU A 35 -9.86 5.98 -7.33
CA LEU A 35 -9.93 5.01 -6.24
C LEU A 35 -8.68 5.08 -5.33
N MET A 36 -7.48 5.17 -5.92
CA MET A 36 -6.22 5.32 -5.17
C MET A 36 -6.11 6.66 -4.42
N LYS A 37 -6.74 7.73 -4.93
CA LYS A 37 -6.82 9.06 -4.28
C LYS A 37 -7.91 9.16 -3.20
N GLY A 38 -8.60 8.06 -2.89
CA GLY A 38 -9.56 7.99 -1.78
C GLY A 38 -10.97 8.46 -2.13
N PHE A 39 -11.29 8.67 -3.41
CA PHE A 39 -12.67 8.84 -3.84
C PHE A 39 -13.47 7.54 -3.67
N ARG A 40 -14.77 7.65 -3.45
CA ARG A 40 -15.68 6.51 -3.24
C ARG A 40 -16.47 6.14 -4.48
N GLY A 41 -16.42 6.96 -5.53
CA GLY A 41 -17.03 6.64 -6.81
C GLY A 41 -16.74 7.64 -7.91
N VAL A 42 -17.01 7.21 -9.14
CA VAL A 42 -16.92 8.01 -10.37
C VAL A 42 -18.24 7.89 -11.15
N VAL A 43 -18.81 9.02 -11.54
CA VAL A 43 -20.00 9.12 -12.40
C VAL A 43 -19.58 9.79 -13.71
N HIS A 44 -19.64 9.03 -14.80
CA HIS A 44 -19.20 9.50 -16.12
C HIS A 44 -20.22 10.44 -16.78
N ALA A 45 -19.73 11.35 -17.63
CA ALA A 45 -20.53 12.37 -18.32
C ALA A 45 -21.71 11.83 -19.16
N HIS A 46 -21.61 10.58 -19.65
CA HIS A 46 -22.64 9.95 -20.49
C HIS A 46 -23.44 8.86 -19.76
N LEU A 47 -23.37 8.80 -18.42
CA LEU A 47 -24.19 7.88 -17.64
C LEU A 47 -25.67 8.35 -17.64
N PRO A 48 -26.68 7.49 -17.83
CA PRO A 48 -28.08 7.90 -17.78
C PRO A 48 -28.45 8.47 -16.40
N ILE A 49 -29.33 9.47 -16.37
CA ILE A 49 -29.61 10.26 -15.16
C ILE A 49 -30.15 9.42 -13.99
N ASP A 50 -30.87 8.33 -14.27
CA ASP A 50 -31.43 7.40 -13.28
C ASP A 50 -30.37 6.67 -12.44
N PHE A 51 -29.10 6.69 -12.86
CA PHE A 51 -27.99 6.13 -12.11
C PHE A 51 -27.39 7.11 -11.09
N TYR A 52 -27.66 8.41 -11.19
CA TYR A 52 -27.12 9.43 -10.27
C TYR A 52 -27.66 9.24 -8.84
N PRO A 53 -28.97 9.04 -8.60
CA PRO A 53 -29.48 8.74 -7.27
C PRO A 53 -28.88 7.44 -6.71
N ARG A 54 -28.68 6.42 -7.56
CA ARG A 54 -28.12 5.12 -7.15
C ARG A 54 -26.66 5.26 -6.71
N ALA A 55 -25.85 5.99 -7.46
CA ALA A 55 -24.45 6.27 -7.13
C ALA A 55 -24.33 7.04 -5.81
N LEU A 56 -25.19 8.05 -5.61
CA LEU A 56 -25.27 8.82 -4.36
C LEU A 56 -25.69 7.94 -3.17
N SER A 57 -26.75 7.13 -3.32
CA SER A 57 -27.23 6.24 -2.26
C SER A 57 -26.19 5.19 -1.85
N ALA A 58 -25.53 4.55 -2.82
CA ALA A 58 -24.49 3.56 -2.55
C ALA A 58 -23.28 4.17 -1.82
N VAL A 59 -22.82 5.36 -2.21
CA VAL A 59 -21.69 5.99 -1.52
C VAL A 59 -22.11 6.55 -0.15
N ALA A 60 -23.38 6.95 0.04
CA ALA A 60 -23.93 7.31 1.34
C ALA A 60 -24.08 6.10 2.29
N SER A 61 -24.33 4.89 1.79
CA SER A 61 -24.27 3.64 2.59
C SER A 61 -22.85 3.15 2.86
N GLY A 62 -21.82 3.84 2.34
CA GLY A 62 -20.40 3.52 2.53
C GLY A 62 -19.82 2.57 1.48
N GLU A 63 -20.58 2.25 0.42
CA GLU A 63 -20.14 1.38 -0.67
C GLU A 63 -19.22 2.11 -1.68
N LEU A 64 -18.65 1.34 -2.62
CA LEU A 64 -17.79 1.85 -3.69
C LEU A 64 -18.54 1.82 -5.03
N TRP A 65 -18.67 2.98 -5.68
CA TRP A 65 -19.29 3.10 -7.00
C TRP A 65 -18.24 3.14 -8.12
N TYR A 66 -17.76 1.95 -8.50
CA TYR A 66 -16.75 1.76 -9.55
C TYR A 66 -17.06 0.53 -10.43
N PRO A 67 -16.62 0.52 -11.70
CA PRO A 67 -16.73 -0.68 -12.54
C PRO A 67 -16.02 -1.88 -11.89
N ARG A 68 -16.66 -3.06 -11.91
CA ARG A 68 -16.13 -4.29 -11.28
C ARG A 68 -14.71 -4.65 -11.76
N LYS A 69 -14.37 -4.34 -13.02
CA LYS A 69 -13.01 -4.52 -13.58
C LYS A 69 -11.96 -3.66 -12.86
N VAL A 70 -12.28 -2.40 -12.54
CA VAL A 70 -11.39 -1.47 -11.82
C VAL A 70 -11.18 -1.95 -10.39
N LEU A 71 -12.24 -2.34 -9.69
CA LEU A 71 -12.15 -2.91 -8.34
C LEU A 71 -11.32 -4.19 -8.33
N ALA A 72 -11.60 -5.14 -9.25
CA ALA A 72 -10.83 -6.36 -9.37
C ALA A 72 -9.35 -6.09 -9.68
N GLN A 73 -9.04 -5.20 -10.63
CA GLN A 73 -7.65 -4.80 -10.92
C GLN A 73 -6.97 -4.13 -9.72
N HIS A 74 -7.68 -3.31 -8.94
CA HIS A 74 -7.13 -2.66 -7.75
C HIS A 74 -6.81 -3.69 -6.66
N PHE A 75 -7.77 -4.54 -6.29
CA PHE A 75 -7.63 -5.53 -5.21
C PHE A 75 -6.73 -6.72 -5.57
N LEU A 76 -6.64 -7.10 -6.85
CA LEU A 76 -5.74 -8.15 -7.33
C LEU A 76 -4.33 -7.64 -7.68
N SER A 77 -4.15 -6.34 -7.93
CA SER A 77 -2.80 -5.79 -8.12
C SER A 77 -2.01 -5.85 -6.81
N GLU A 78 -0.76 -6.30 -6.88
CA GLU A 78 0.12 -6.52 -5.70
C GLU A 78 0.41 -5.24 -4.89
N ASN A 79 0.04 -4.07 -5.42
CA ASN A 79 0.19 -2.73 -4.84
C ASN A 79 -0.88 -2.36 -3.79
N MET A 80 -1.43 -3.34 -3.07
CA MET A 80 -2.54 -3.11 -2.12
C MET A 80 -2.09 -2.20 -0.95
N PRO A 81 -2.70 -1.01 -0.75
CA PRO A 81 -2.30 -0.08 0.33
C PRO A 81 -2.41 -0.69 1.73
N TYR A 82 -3.27 -1.69 1.93
CA TYR A 82 -3.37 -2.42 3.20
C TYR A 82 -2.07 -3.16 3.56
N ARG A 83 -1.35 -3.70 2.58
CA ARG A 83 -0.01 -4.29 2.77
C ARG A 83 1.01 -3.20 3.13
N LYS A 84 0.92 -2.05 2.45
CA LYS A 84 1.76 -0.87 2.69
C LYS A 84 1.48 -0.17 4.04
N LEU A 85 0.28 -0.30 4.59
CA LEU A 85 -0.11 0.17 5.92
C LEU A 85 0.39 -0.78 7.02
N LEU A 86 0.38 -2.09 6.77
CA LEU A 86 1.07 -3.08 7.62
C LEU A 86 2.59 -2.84 7.63
N GLU A 87 3.19 -2.49 6.48
CA GLU A 87 4.61 -2.09 6.38
C GLU A 87 4.93 -0.78 7.12
N LYS A 88 3.99 0.19 7.15
CA LYS A 88 4.22 1.50 7.79
C LYS A 88 4.22 1.44 9.32
N ASN A 89 3.50 0.48 9.91
CA ASN A 89 3.59 0.18 11.35
C ASN A 89 4.80 -0.71 11.64
N SER A 90 6.00 -0.14 11.52
CA SER A 90 7.29 -0.78 11.79
C SER A 90 7.49 -2.12 11.05
N LEU A 91 7.91 -2.01 9.78
CA LEU A 91 8.27 -3.10 8.86
C LEU A 91 9.09 -4.24 9.51
N LEU A 92 9.92 -3.90 10.51
CA LEU A 92 10.54 -4.83 11.46
C LEU A 92 10.23 -4.41 12.91
N THR A 93 9.99 -5.38 13.79
CA THR A 93 9.94 -5.17 15.25
C THR A 93 11.30 -4.72 15.80
N GLU A 94 11.36 -4.13 17.00
CA GLU A 94 12.65 -3.71 17.60
C GLU A 94 13.66 -4.86 17.72
N ARG A 95 13.19 -6.07 18.07
CA ARG A 95 14.03 -7.27 18.13
C ARG A 95 14.56 -7.68 16.76
N GLU A 96 13.75 -7.55 15.72
CA GLU A 96 14.18 -7.82 14.34
C GLU A 96 15.16 -6.75 13.82
N LYS A 97 15.00 -5.48 14.19
CA LYS A 97 15.97 -4.41 13.90
C LYS A 97 17.31 -4.66 14.58
N GLU A 98 17.30 -5.06 15.85
CA GLU A 98 18.50 -5.42 16.62
C GLU A 98 19.26 -6.59 15.97
N ILE A 99 18.54 -7.66 15.59
CA ILE A 99 19.11 -8.81 14.88
C ILE A 99 19.64 -8.40 13.50
N LEU A 100 18.90 -7.57 12.74
CA LEU A 100 19.34 -7.08 11.43
C LEU A 100 20.64 -6.27 11.53
N ARG A 101 20.79 -5.37 12.50
CA ARG A 101 22.05 -4.64 12.74
C ARG A 101 23.22 -5.59 12.97
N MET A 102 23.02 -6.63 13.79
CA MET A 102 24.06 -7.62 14.05
C MET A 102 24.39 -8.50 12.83
N LEU A 103 23.38 -8.87 12.03
CA LEU A 103 23.56 -9.56 10.75
C LEU A 103 24.38 -8.70 9.77
N SER A 104 24.07 -7.42 9.66
CA SER A 104 24.81 -6.48 8.80
C SER A 104 26.24 -6.22 9.31
N SER A 105 26.47 -6.26 10.63
CA SER A 105 27.82 -6.19 11.25
C SER A 105 28.63 -7.51 11.18
N GLY A 106 28.18 -8.50 10.39
CA GLY A 106 28.93 -9.74 10.17
C GLY A 106 28.86 -10.81 11.28
N LYS A 107 28.09 -10.63 12.37
CA LYS A 107 28.01 -11.61 13.47
C LYS A 107 27.37 -12.93 13.05
N SER A 108 27.97 -14.07 13.40
CA SER A 108 27.38 -15.39 13.13
C SER A 108 26.08 -15.59 13.89
N ASN A 109 25.21 -16.51 13.44
CA ASN A 109 23.96 -16.80 14.15
C ASN A 109 24.20 -17.33 15.58
N GLN A 110 25.39 -17.89 15.86
CA GLN A 110 25.80 -18.29 17.21
C GLN A 110 26.13 -17.05 18.05
N GLN A 111 26.98 -16.15 17.55
CA GLN A 111 27.33 -14.91 18.26
C GLN A 111 26.10 -14.04 18.55
N ILE A 112 25.12 -14.03 17.65
CA ILE A 112 23.81 -13.36 17.88
C ILE A 112 23.01 -14.10 18.95
N ALA A 113 22.98 -15.43 18.94
CA ALA A 113 22.28 -16.24 19.94
C ALA A 113 22.86 -16.01 21.34
N ASP A 114 24.20 -16.01 21.46
CA ASP A 114 24.94 -15.80 22.70
C ASP A 114 24.71 -14.38 23.24
N TYR A 115 24.84 -13.34 22.39
CA TYR A 115 24.61 -11.94 22.78
C TYR A 115 23.17 -11.67 23.24
N LEU A 116 22.21 -12.42 22.68
CA LEU A 116 20.78 -12.24 22.93
C LEU A 116 20.18 -13.20 23.95
N SER A 117 20.97 -14.13 24.50
CA SER A 117 20.53 -15.21 25.40
C SER A 117 19.35 -16.03 24.84
N ILE A 118 19.39 -16.37 23.55
CA ILE A 118 18.38 -17.20 22.85
C ILE A 118 19.04 -18.34 22.09
N SER A 119 18.27 -19.28 21.56
CA SER A 119 18.86 -20.38 20.76
C SER A 119 19.27 -19.93 19.36
N GLN A 120 20.30 -20.58 18.79
CA GLN A 120 20.70 -20.40 17.39
C GLN A 120 19.55 -20.68 16.40
N HIS A 121 18.65 -21.61 16.75
CA HIS A 121 17.44 -21.89 15.95
C HIS A 121 16.47 -20.70 15.97
N THR A 122 16.27 -20.06 17.12
CA THR A 122 15.47 -18.83 17.25
C THR A 122 16.05 -17.71 16.38
N VAL A 123 17.37 -17.55 16.34
CA VAL A 123 18.03 -16.58 15.44
C VAL A 123 17.81 -16.90 13.96
N LYS A 124 17.87 -18.17 13.55
CA LYS A 124 17.54 -18.59 12.17
C LYS A 124 16.10 -18.23 11.80
N ASN A 125 15.15 -18.45 12.71
CA ASN A 125 13.74 -18.11 12.47
C ASN A 125 13.51 -16.58 12.38
N HIS A 126 14.17 -15.79 13.23
CA HIS A 126 14.16 -14.33 13.10
C HIS A 126 14.78 -13.87 11.78
N ALA A 127 15.93 -14.40 11.37
CA ALA A 127 16.57 -14.05 10.10
C ALA A 127 15.67 -14.38 8.90
N TYR A 128 15.00 -15.54 8.88
CA TYR A 128 14.02 -15.90 7.86
C TYR A 128 12.84 -14.90 7.81
N ASN A 129 12.29 -14.54 8.97
CA ASN A 129 11.19 -13.58 9.06
C ASN A 129 11.61 -12.17 8.61
N ILE A 130 12.83 -11.74 8.97
CA ILE A 130 13.43 -10.49 8.49
C ILE A 130 13.55 -10.51 6.96
N PHE A 131 14.16 -11.56 6.39
CA PHE A 131 14.36 -11.66 4.94
C PHE A 131 13.03 -11.62 4.18
N LYS A 132 12.02 -12.35 4.68
CA LYS A 132 10.65 -12.34 4.14
C LYS A 132 9.96 -10.98 4.25
N LYS A 133 10.19 -10.22 5.32
CA LYS A 133 9.64 -8.86 5.52
C LYS A 133 10.33 -7.80 4.66
N LEU A 134 11.64 -7.93 4.47
CA LEU A 134 12.45 -7.03 3.64
C LEU A 134 12.38 -7.37 2.13
N ASN A 135 11.76 -8.49 1.77
CA ASN A 135 11.76 -9.06 0.41
C ASN A 135 13.19 -9.26 -0.16
N VAL A 136 14.08 -9.82 0.65
CA VAL A 136 15.46 -10.18 0.29
C VAL A 136 15.68 -11.68 0.40
N SER A 137 16.59 -12.23 -0.40
CA SER A 137 16.85 -13.66 -0.52
C SER A 137 17.97 -14.14 0.38
N ASN A 138 18.91 -13.27 0.75
CA ASN A 138 20.11 -13.65 1.49
C ASN A 138 20.62 -12.55 2.44
N ARG A 139 21.62 -12.92 3.24
CA ARG A 139 22.26 -12.06 4.25
C ARG A 139 22.96 -10.83 3.66
N LEU A 140 23.54 -10.94 2.46
CA LEU A 140 24.23 -9.82 1.81
C LEU A 140 23.22 -8.76 1.36
N GLU A 141 22.13 -9.19 0.72
CA GLU A 141 21.01 -8.33 0.36
C GLU A 141 20.37 -7.66 1.58
N ALA A 142 20.23 -8.37 2.71
CA ALA A 142 19.75 -7.77 3.96
C ALA A 142 20.69 -6.68 4.52
N ALA A 143 22.01 -6.86 4.36
CA ALA A 143 23.00 -5.85 4.76
C ALA A 143 22.97 -4.62 3.83
N LEU A 144 22.88 -4.83 2.52
CA LEU A 144 22.71 -3.77 1.51
C LEU A 144 21.37 -3.03 1.66
N TRP A 145 20.32 -3.74 2.04
CA TRP A 145 19.04 -3.12 2.36
C TRP A 145 19.20 -2.15 3.54
N LEU A 146 19.90 -2.57 4.60
CA LEU A 146 20.13 -1.72 5.77
C LEU A 146 20.96 -0.47 5.42
N SER A 147 22.01 -0.58 4.60
CA SER A 147 22.82 0.59 4.20
C SER A 147 22.08 1.60 3.34
N ASN A 148 21.00 1.18 2.67
CA ASN A 148 20.19 2.04 1.80
C ASN A 148 18.98 2.69 2.51
N HIS A 149 18.76 2.37 3.80
CA HIS A 149 17.58 2.80 4.58
C HIS A 149 17.94 3.35 5.98
N ILE A 150 19.20 3.74 6.21
CA ILE A 150 19.69 4.49 7.38
C ILE A 150 20.21 5.85 6.91
#